data_AF-A0A135HP52-F1
#
_entry.id   AF-A0A135HP52-F1
#
_cell.length_a   1.000
_cell.length_b   1.000
_cell.length_c   1.000
_cell.angle_alpha   90.00
_cell.angle_beta   90.00
_cell.angle_gamma   90.00
#
_symmetry.space_group_name_H-M   'P 1'
#
loop_
_entity.id
_entity.type
_entity.pdbx_description
1 polymer ?
#
loop_
_entity_poly.entity_id
_entity_poly.type
_entity_poly.pdbx_seq_one_letter_code
_entity_poly.pdbx_strand_id
1 'polypeptide(L)'
;MDLNTNEASTPLADGKDLPHLSGPAAFIRQVLAAHFVRDCPHIVEIGGHIRPVTEYLTHRPLSVLSVDPKTPAYEADELNGHPCRVRHVPRKFQEVEYDYAPGSYGLVLLGYSLKPFGSREPLGQLLFSLIDNARVVVIEYPPELDRASSQVPAIVSRPNLKVHCSVELVLDDEAIAGSPFAKRRFYVLHPSTR
;
A
#
# COMPACT_ATOMS: atom_id res chain seq x y z
N MET A 1 -14.15 37.75 3.23
CA MET A 1 -13.73 36.60 4.07
C MET A 1 -13.77 35.46 3.09
N ASP A 2 -12.68 35.30 2.34
CA ASP A 2 -12.71 34.57 1.08
C ASP A 2 -11.74 33.41 1.19
N LEU A 3 -12.35 32.23 1.28
CA LEU A 3 -11.73 30.93 1.39
C LEU A 3 -11.03 30.62 0.07
N ASN A 4 -9.72 30.83 0.02
CA ASN A 4 -8.86 30.20 -0.96
C ASN A 4 -8.88 28.69 -0.70
N THR A 5 -9.75 27.99 -1.43
CA THR A 5 -9.69 26.53 -1.58
C THR A 5 -8.35 26.18 -2.22
N ASN A 6 -7.49 25.53 -1.44
CA ASN A 6 -6.33 24.82 -1.94
C ASN A 6 -6.78 23.93 -3.11
N GLU A 7 -6.24 24.19 -4.30
CA GLU A 7 -6.35 23.26 -5.42
C GLU A 7 -5.72 21.93 -4.98
N ALA A 8 -6.56 20.90 -4.86
CA ALA A 8 -6.08 19.54 -4.76
C ALA A 8 -5.27 19.24 -6.03
N SER A 9 -4.05 18.76 -5.86
CA SER A 9 -3.15 18.34 -6.93
C SER A 9 -3.90 17.46 -7.93
N THR A 10 -3.89 17.87 -9.19
CA THR A 10 -4.48 17.11 -10.29
C THR A 10 -3.71 15.79 -10.45
N PRO A 11 -4.35 14.62 -10.52
CA PRO A 11 -3.63 13.36 -10.70
C PRO A 11 -2.85 13.36 -12.02
N LEU A 12 -1.54 13.16 -11.93
CA LEU A 12 -0.63 13.01 -13.07
C LEU A 12 -1.04 11.77 -13.90
N ALA A 13 -1.51 12.00 -15.12
CA ALA A 13 -1.95 10.97 -16.06
C ALA A 13 -0.87 10.66 -17.11
N ASP A 14 -0.55 9.37 -17.31
CA ASP A 14 -0.47 8.74 -18.65
C ASP A 14 -0.28 7.19 -18.65
N GLY A 15 -0.68 6.48 -17.59
CA GLY A 15 -0.69 5.02 -17.55
C GLY A 15 -2.12 4.50 -17.51
N LYS A 16 -2.58 3.78 -18.56
CA LYS A 16 -3.93 3.17 -18.62
C LYS A 16 -4.30 2.53 -17.29
N ASP A 17 -5.26 3.14 -16.60
CA ASP A 17 -5.70 2.68 -15.29
C ASP A 17 -6.31 1.28 -15.42
N LEU A 18 -6.10 0.45 -14.40
CA LEU A 18 -6.78 -0.83 -14.35
C LEU A 18 -8.25 -0.54 -14.00
N PRO A 19 -9.25 -0.99 -14.78
CA PRO A 19 -10.64 -0.60 -14.57
C PRO A 19 -11.11 -0.81 -13.12
N HIS A 20 -10.74 -1.93 -12.51
CA HIS A 20 -11.07 -2.27 -11.12
C HIS A 20 -10.30 -1.48 -10.04
N LEU A 21 -9.44 -0.55 -10.42
CA LEU A 21 -8.78 0.38 -9.50
C LEU A 21 -9.25 1.81 -9.72
N SER A 22 -9.98 2.10 -10.81
CA SER A 22 -10.14 3.44 -11.37
C SER A 22 -11.29 4.29 -10.83
N GLY A 23 -12.26 3.66 -10.17
CA GLY A 23 -13.46 4.34 -9.67
C GLY A 23 -13.24 5.15 -8.38
N PRO A 24 -14.15 6.10 -8.07
CA PRO A 24 -14.07 6.92 -6.85
C PRO A 24 -14.11 6.10 -5.56
N ALA A 25 -14.82 4.96 -5.53
CA ALA A 25 -14.83 4.11 -4.34
C ALA A 25 -13.45 3.47 -4.12
N ALA A 26 -12.62 3.33 -5.15
CA ALA A 26 -11.31 2.70 -5.02
C ALA A 26 -10.36 3.46 -4.09
N PHE A 27 -10.58 4.76 -3.85
CA PHE A 27 -9.76 5.59 -2.95
C PHE A 27 -9.91 5.25 -1.47
N ILE A 28 -11.02 4.61 -1.07
CA ILE A 28 -11.21 4.18 0.33
C ILE A 28 -10.07 3.27 0.79
N ARG A 29 -9.44 2.57 -0.16
CA ARG A 29 -8.37 1.62 0.13
C ARG A 29 -7.13 2.33 0.67
N GLN A 30 -6.75 3.43 0.03
CA GLN A 30 -5.65 4.27 0.46
C GLN A 30 -5.98 4.97 1.78
N VAL A 31 -7.21 5.47 1.95
CA VAL A 31 -7.65 6.10 3.21
C VAL A 31 -7.51 5.13 4.39
N LEU A 32 -8.02 3.90 4.25
CA LEU A 32 -7.92 2.89 5.30
C LEU A 32 -6.48 2.49 5.57
N ALA A 33 -5.67 2.28 4.52
CA ALA A 33 -4.26 1.95 4.71
C ALA A 33 -3.49 3.07 5.42
N ALA A 34 -3.65 4.32 4.99
CA ALA A 34 -3.07 5.50 5.60
C ALA A 34 -3.45 5.62 7.08
N HIS A 35 -4.72 5.37 7.41
CA HIS A 35 -5.19 5.37 8.79
C HIS A 35 -4.41 4.37 9.64
N PHE A 36 -4.25 3.11 9.21
CA PHE A 36 -3.61 2.09 10.04
C PHE A 36 -2.09 2.28 10.20
N VAL A 37 -1.44 3.07 9.35
CA VAL A 37 -0.01 3.38 9.46
C VAL A 37 0.29 4.77 10.04
N ARG A 38 -0.72 5.49 10.53
CA ARG A 38 -0.63 6.88 11.03
C ARG A 38 0.35 7.11 12.19
N ASP A 39 0.77 6.06 12.88
CA ASP A 39 1.70 6.13 14.01
C ASP A 39 3.11 5.61 13.64
N CYS A 40 3.34 5.29 12.36
CA CYS A 40 4.62 4.80 11.87
C CYS A 40 5.50 5.96 11.39
N PRO A 41 6.77 6.05 11.84
CA PRO A 41 7.66 7.12 11.40
C PRO A 41 8.14 6.93 9.96
N HIS A 42 8.17 5.71 9.45
CA HIS A 42 8.48 5.42 8.05
C HIS A 42 7.33 4.65 7.41
N ILE A 43 7.00 4.98 6.16
CA ILE A 43 5.97 4.29 5.38
C ILE A 43 6.65 3.61 4.20
N VAL A 44 6.45 2.30 4.06
CA VAL A 44 6.86 1.52 2.90
C VAL A 44 5.61 0.98 2.23
N GLU A 45 5.41 1.33 0.97
CA GLU A 45 4.31 0.83 0.15
C GLU A 45 4.89 0.02 -1.01
N ILE A 46 4.36 -1.18 -1.21
CA ILE A 46 4.66 -2.03 -2.36
C ILE A 46 3.35 -2.27 -3.12
N GLY A 47 3.32 -1.93 -4.40
CA GLY A 47 2.14 -2.13 -5.24
C GLY A 47 1.18 -0.94 -5.29
N GLY A 48 1.67 0.29 -5.11
CA GLY A 48 0.84 1.51 -5.16
C GLY A 48 0.19 1.79 -6.53
N HIS A 49 0.55 1.07 -7.59
CA HIS A 49 0.15 1.37 -8.96
C HIS A 49 0.39 2.87 -9.27
N ILE A 50 -0.58 3.55 -9.90
CA ILE A 50 -0.56 4.99 -10.14
C ILE A 50 -1.14 5.82 -8.96
N ARG A 51 -1.55 5.18 -7.85
CA ARG A 51 -2.23 5.82 -6.72
C ARG A 51 -1.61 5.39 -5.38
N PRO A 52 -0.41 5.89 -5.08
CA PRO A 52 0.26 5.58 -3.82
C PRO A 52 -0.51 6.15 -2.63
N VAL A 53 -0.31 5.57 -1.45
CA VAL A 53 -0.94 6.03 -0.20
C VAL A 53 -0.48 7.43 0.24
N THR A 54 0.58 7.97 -0.37
CA THR A 54 1.27 9.21 0.04
C THR A 54 0.33 10.38 0.30
N GLU A 55 -0.61 10.67 -0.61
CA GLU A 55 -1.52 11.82 -0.49
C GLU A 55 -2.60 11.63 0.59
N TYR A 56 -2.76 10.41 1.11
CA TYR A 56 -3.76 10.06 2.13
C TYR A 56 -3.18 10.08 3.55
N LEU A 57 -1.86 10.19 3.68
CA LEU A 57 -1.18 10.26 4.97
C LEU A 57 -1.48 11.63 5.61
N THR A 58 -2.05 11.59 6.81
CA THR A 58 -2.41 12.80 7.57
C THR A 58 -1.46 13.11 8.72
N HIS A 59 -0.60 12.14 9.09
CA HIS A 59 0.42 12.33 10.10
C HIS A 59 1.72 12.88 9.49
N ARG A 60 2.78 12.97 10.30
CA ARG A 60 4.08 13.52 9.93
C ARG A 60 5.15 12.41 9.90
N PRO A 61 5.14 11.50 8.91
CA PRO A 61 6.21 10.51 8.79
C PRO A 61 7.54 11.19 8.45
N LEU A 62 8.64 10.58 8.88
CA LEU A 62 10.00 10.96 8.50
C LEU A 62 10.32 10.56 7.06
N SER A 63 9.72 9.48 6.56
CA SER A 63 9.85 9.11 5.14
C SER A 63 8.67 8.30 4.60
N VAL A 64 8.49 8.39 3.30
CA VAL A 64 7.54 7.61 2.52
C VAL A 64 8.26 7.03 1.30
N LEU A 65 8.24 5.72 1.16
CA LEU A 65 8.75 5.00 0.00
C LEU A 65 7.60 4.23 -0.64
N SER A 66 7.24 4.58 -1.88
CA SER A 66 6.30 3.81 -2.70
C SER A 66 7.06 3.13 -3.83
N VAL A 67 6.87 1.82 -4.01
CA VAL A 67 7.56 1.02 -5.02
C VAL A 67 6.54 0.26 -5.86
N ASP A 68 6.47 0.61 -7.14
CA ASP A 68 5.66 -0.10 -8.13
C ASP A 68 6.24 0.19 -9.53
N PRO A 69 6.36 -0.79 -10.44
CA PRO A 69 6.83 -0.53 -11.80
C PRO A 69 6.03 0.51 -12.59
N LYS A 70 4.80 0.80 -12.16
CA LYS A 70 3.86 1.72 -12.82
C LYS A 70 3.65 3.02 -12.03
N THR A 71 4.20 3.16 -10.83
CA THR A 71 4.11 4.44 -10.12
C THR A 71 4.98 5.47 -10.83
N PRO A 72 4.51 6.71 -11.07
CA PRO A 72 5.37 7.77 -11.57
C PRO A 72 6.56 8.01 -10.62
N ALA A 73 7.72 8.30 -11.18
CA ALA A 73 8.86 8.71 -10.36
C ALA A 73 8.56 10.07 -9.71
N TYR A 74 8.78 10.17 -8.41
CA TYR A 74 8.54 11.39 -7.65
C TYR A 74 9.49 11.42 -6.44
N GLU A 75 10.06 12.58 -6.16
CA GLU A 75 10.85 12.81 -4.94
C GLU A 75 10.51 14.18 -4.36
N ALA A 76 10.43 14.26 -3.03
CA ALA A 76 10.25 15.52 -2.29
C ALA A 76 10.85 15.39 -0.88
N ASP A 77 11.22 16.54 -0.30
CA ASP A 77 11.75 16.63 1.07
C ASP A 77 10.69 17.06 2.09
N GLU A 78 9.45 17.24 1.64
CA GLU A 78 8.29 17.57 2.48
C GLU A 78 7.04 16.79 2.09
N LEU A 79 6.17 16.57 3.08
CA LEU A 79 4.81 16.06 2.92
C LEU A 79 3.87 16.90 3.79
N ASN A 80 2.82 17.45 3.17
CA ASN A 80 1.83 18.31 3.86
C ASN A 80 2.47 19.48 4.64
N GLY A 81 3.53 20.09 4.10
CA GLY A 81 4.24 21.22 4.73
C GLY A 81 5.12 20.83 5.93
N HIS A 82 5.46 19.54 6.06
CA HIS A 82 6.34 19.05 7.11
C HIS A 82 7.52 18.28 6.51
N PRO A 83 8.73 18.35 7.14
CA PRO A 83 9.89 17.59 6.68
C PRO A 83 9.58 16.10 6.56
N CYS A 84 9.74 15.54 5.37
CA CYS A 84 9.47 14.14 5.06
C CYS A 84 10.20 13.75 3.77
N ARG A 85 11.05 12.72 3.82
CA ARG A 85 11.67 12.19 2.60
C ARG A 85 10.67 11.32 1.84
N VAL A 86 10.06 11.86 0.78
CA VAL A 86 9.11 11.15 -0.07
C VAL A 86 9.82 10.65 -1.33
N ARG A 87 9.64 9.37 -1.67
CA ARG A 87 10.17 8.76 -2.89
C ARG A 87 9.18 7.77 -3.48
N HIS A 88 8.83 7.96 -4.75
CA HIS A 88 8.10 6.99 -5.56
C HIS A 88 9.07 6.42 -6.60
N VAL A 89 9.27 5.10 -6.55
CA VAL A 89 10.30 4.42 -7.33
C VAL A 89 9.64 3.50 -8.36
N PRO A 90 9.78 3.78 -9.67
CA PRO A 90 9.19 3.00 -10.77
C PRO A 90 9.95 1.69 -11.01
N ARG A 91 10.00 0.79 -10.01
CA ARG A 91 10.74 -0.48 -10.07
C ARG A 91 9.95 -1.61 -9.47
N LYS A 92 10.37 -2.85 -9.74
CA LYS A 92 9.88 -3.99 -8.97
C LYS A 92 10.46 -3.93 -7.56
N PHE A 93 9.67 -4.31 -6.58
CA PHE A 93 10.08 -4.24 -5.17
C PHE A 93 11.35 -5.05 -4.88
N GLN A 94 11.60 -6.12 -5.64
CA GLN A 94 12.81 -6.94 -5.53
C GLN A 94 14.08 -6.21 -5.98
N GLU A 95 13.99 -5.11 -6.73
CA GLU A 95 15.13 -4.33 -7.26
C GLU A 95 15.48 -3.12 -6.38
N VAL A 96 14.81 -3.00 -5.23
CA VAL A 96 14.97 -1.88 -4.30
C VAL A 96 15.61 -2.38 -3.01
N GLU A 97 16.52 -1.57 -2.47
CA GLU A 97 17.11 -1.80 -1.16
C GLU A 97 16.23 -1.14 -0.09
N TYR A 98 16.02 -1.87 1.00
CA TYR A 98 15.23 -1.41 2.14
C TYR A 98 16.16 -1.37 3.35
N ASP A 99 16.43 -0.16 3.83
CA ASP A 99 17.27 0.10 4.99
C ASP A 99 16.42 0.74 6.10
N TYR A 100 15.66 -0.09 6.79
CA TYR A 100 14.79 0.31 7.89
C TYR A 100 15.05 -0.57 9.10
N ALA A 101 15.16 0.05 10.27
CA ALA A 101 15.26 -0.70 11.53
C ALA A 101 13.97 -1.52 11.78
N PRO A 102 14.05 -2.72 12.36
CA PRO A 102 12.87 -3.47 12.77
C PRO A 102 11.94 -2.65 13.66
N GLY A 103 10.64 -2.70 13.39
CA GLY A 103 9.60 -1.95 14.10
C GLY A 103 9.55 -0.45 13.79
N SER A 104 10.35 0.05 12.84
CA SER A 104 10.40 1.48 12.51
C SER A 104 9.46 1.91 11.37
N TYR A 105 8.83 0.97 10.65
CA TYR A 105 8.00 1.30 9.50
C TYR A 105 6.66 0.58 9.49
N GLY A 106 5.68 1.22 8.85
CA GLY A 106 4.45 0.58 8.40
C GLY A 106 4.64 0.05 6.98
N LEU A 107 4.21 -1.17 6.71
CA LEU A 107 4.22 -1.78 5.39
C LEU A 107 2.80 -1.80 4.81
N VAL A 108 2.62 -1.28 3.60
CA VAL A 108 1.34 -1.20 2.89
C VAL A 108 1.42 -2.02 1.60
N LEU A 109 0.49 -2.96 1.45
CA LEU A 109 0.32 -3.82 0.27
C LEU A 109 -1.11 -3.65 -0.27
N LEU A 110 -1.34 -2.67 -1.15
CA LEU A 110 -2.64 -2.43 -1.76
C LEU A 110 -2.79 -3.14 -3.10
N GLY A 111 -3.98 -3.67 -3.40
CA GLY A 111 -4.24 -4.43 -4.62
C GLY A 111 -3.29 -5.62 -4.79
N TYR A 112 -2.91 -6.28 -3.68
CA TYR A 112 -1.83 -7.25 -3.63
C TYR A 112 -1.96 -8.30 -4.74
N SER A 113 -0.94 -8.40 -5.60
CA SER A 113 -0.91 -9.37 -6.69
C SER A 113 0.52 -9.63 -7.20
N LEU A 114 1.45 -9.90 -6.28
CA LEU A 114 2.87 -10.00 -6.60
C LEU A 114 3.20 -11.20 -7.49
N LYS A 115 3.92 -10.93 -8.58
CA LYS A 115 4.46 -11.93 -9.50
C LYS A 115 5.92 -12.28 -9.14
N PRO A 116 6.40 -13.48 -9.52
CA PRO A 116 7.83 -13.76 -9.52
C PRO A 116 8.61 -12.72 -10.34
N PHE A 117 9.88 -12.52 -9.99
CA PHE A 117 10.80 -11.69 -10.76
C PHE A 117 12.10 -12.45 -11.08
N GLY A 118 12.25 -12.87 -12.33
CA GLY A 118 13.34 -13.77 -12.72
C GLY A 118 13.24 -15.06 -11.91
N SER A 119 14.32 -15.42 -11.21
CA SER A 119 14.37 -16.57 -10.29
C SER A 119 13.82 -16.27 -8.88
N ARG A 120 13.43 -15.02 -8.59
CA ARG A 120 12.96 -14.63 -7.25
C ARG A 120 11.48 -14.90 -7.07
N GLU A 121 11.15 -15.62 -6.01
CA GLU A 121 9.78 -15.93 -5.63
C GLU A 121 8.99 -14.66 -5.25
N PRO A 122 7.67 -14.62 -5.51
CA PRO A 122 6.81 -13.52 -5.09
C PRO A 122 6.74 -13.42 -3.56
N LEU A 123 6.64 -14.57 -2.88
CA LEU A 123 6.68 -14.74 -1.43
C LEU A 123 8.08 -15.21 -0.99
N GLY A 124 9.11 -14.43 -1.28
CA GLY A 124 10.48 -14.76 -0.92
C GLY A 124 10.91 -14.22 0.45
N GLN A 125 12.14 -14.57 0.85
CA GLN A 125 12.78 -14.09 2.08
C GLN A 125 12.75 -12.55 2.22
N LEU A 126 12.89 -11.82 1.11
CA LEU A 126 12.81 -10.37 1.11
C LEU A 126 11.45 -9.86 1.61
N LEU A 127 10.35 -10.33 1.00
CA LEU A 127 9.01 -9.88 1.39
C LEU A 127 8.69 -10.30 2.83
N PHE A 128 9.03 -11.53 3.21
CA PHE A 128 8.81 -11.99 4.58
C PHE A 128 9.65 -11.25 5.60
N SER A 129 10.89 -10.87 5.27
CA SER A 129 11.70 -10.01 6.14
C SER A 129 11.06 -8.64 6.32
N LEU A 130 10.51 -8.04 5.25
CA LEU A 130 9.78 -6.77 5.35
C LEU A 130 8.53 -6.89 6.23
N ILE A 131 7.79 -7.98 6.06
CA ILE A 131 6.58 -8.25 6.83
C ILE A 131 6.89 -8.46 8.32
N ASP A 132 7.90 -9.30 8.63
CA ASP A 132 8.24 -9.66 10.02
C ASP A 132 8.85 -8.50 10.81
N ASN A 133 9.51 -7.58 10.11
CA ASN A 133 10.17 -6.42 10.72
C ASN A 133 9.32 -5.15 10.68
N ALA A 134 8.13 -5.17 10.07
CA ALA A 134 7.23 -4.03 10.08
C ALA A 134 6.57 -3.86 11.46
N ARG A 135 6.29 -2.61 11.84
CA ARG A 135 5.48 -2.27 13.03
C ARG A 135 4.01 -2.62 12.81
N VAL A 136 3.52 -2.38 11.60
CA VAL A 136 2.17 -2.65 11.13
C VAL A 136 2.27 -3.10 9.69
N VAL A 137 1.53 -4.14 9.30
CA VAL A 137 1.36 -4.54 7.90
C VAL A 137 -0.11 -4.37 7.53
N VAL A 138 -0.39 -3.60 6.48
CA VAL A 138 -1.70 -3.48 5.87
C VAL A 138 -1.70 -4.22 4.54
N ILE A 139 -2.63 -5.15 4.38
CA ILE A 139 -2.78 -5.93 3.14
C ILE A 139 -4.20 -5.75 2.65
N GLU A 140 -4.34 -5.46 1.36
CA GLU A 140 -5.62 -5.35 0.68
C GLU A 140 -5.56 -6.14 -0.62
N TYR A 141 -6.59 -6.93 -0.88
CA TYR A 141 -6.76 -7.60 -2.16
C TYR A 141 -8.23 -7.90 -2.48
N PRO A 142 -8.58 -8.03 -3.77
CA PRO A 142 -9.85 -8.63 -4.16
C PRO A 142 -9.80 -10.16 -4.01
N PRO A 143 -10.70 -10.80 -3.24
CA PRO A 143 -10.69 -12.26 -3.03
C PRO A 143 -10.86 -13.11 -4.29
N GLU A 144 -11.44 -12.56 -5.35
CA GLU A 144 -11.58 -13.25 -6.65
C GLU A 144 -10.29 -13.22 -7.48
N LEU A 145 -9.19 -12.66 -6.95
CA LEU A 145 -7.89 -12.68 -7.60
C LEU A 145 -7.05 -13.86 -7.12
N ASP A 146 -7.03 -14.95 -7.90
CA ASP A 146 -6.36 -16.22 -7.57
C ASP A 146 -4.96 -16.06 -6.97
N ARG A 147 -4.16 -15.17 -7.56
CA ARG A 147 -2.78 -14.93 -7.11
C ARG A 147 -2.74 -14.37 -5.69
N ALA A 148 -3.63 -13.44 -5.37
CA ALA A 148 -3.69 -12.87 -4.03
C ALA A 148 -4.23 -13.90 -3.04
N SER A 149 -5.33 -14.57 -3.41
CA SER A 149 -6.02 -15.54 -2.57
C SER A 149 -5.18 -16.79 -2.27
N SER A 150 -4.27 -17.18 -3.15
CA SER A 150 -3.29 -18.25 -2.88
C SER A 150 -2.12 -17.83 -1.99
N GLN A 151 -1.79 -16.53 -1.94
CA GLN A 151 -0.57 -16.05 -1.29
C GLN A 151 -0.82 -15.40 0.08
N VAL A 152 -1.88 -14.61 0.22
CA VAL A 152 -2.22 -13.88 1.46
C VAL A 152 -2.38 -14.80 2.67
N PRO A 153 -2.98 -16.02 2.56
CA PRO A 153 -3.03 -16.94 3.70
C PRO A 153 -1.66 -17.27 4.28
N ALA A 154 -0.60 -17.36 3.46
CA ALA A 154 0.76 -17.63 3.94
C ALA A 154 1.39 -16.43 4.68
N ILE A 155 0.87 -15.21 4.46
CA ILE A 155 1.28 -14.00 5.19
C ILE A 155 0.48 -13.90 6.50
N VAL A 156 -0.84 -14.06 6.43
CA VAL A 156 -1.74 -13.89 7.59
C VAL A 156 -1.51 -14.98 8.65
N SER A 157 -1.13 -16.19 8.23
CA SER A 157 -0.86 -17.31 9.14
C SER A 157 0.57 -17.34 9.72
N ARG A 158 1.39 -16.32 9.45
CA ARG A 158 2.77 -16.28 9.98
C ARG A 158 2.76 -16.27 11.51
N PRO A 159 3.59 -17.09 12.18
CA PRO A 159 3.56 -17.24 13.63
C PRO A 159 3.95 -15.97 14.40
N ASN A 160 4.75 -15.11 13.78
CA ASN A 160 5.21 -13.86 14.38
C ASN A 160 4.24 -12.69 14.19
N LEU A 161 3.07 -12.93 13.59
CA LEU A 161 2.05 -11.92 13.36
C LEU A 161 0.73 -12.31 14.02
N LYS A 162 -0.04 -11.29 14.37
CA LYS A 162 -1.43 -11.40 14.78
C LYS A 162 -2.30 -10.48 13.93
N VAL A 163 -3.47 -10.96 13.55
CA VAL A 163 -4.50 -10.12 12.94
C VAL A 163 -5.01 -9.16 14.00
N HIS A 164 -4.76 -7.87 13.82
CA HIS A 164 -5.31 -6.82 14.66
C HIS A 164 -6.73 -6.45 14.22
N CYS A 165 -6.94 -6.37 12.90
CA CYS A 165 -8.22 -6.03 12.31
C CYS A 165 -8.35 -6.72 10.94
N SER A 166 -9.55 -7.13 10.58
CA SER A 166 -9.90 -7.50 9.21
C SER A 166 -11.17 -6.77 8.78
N VAL A 167 -11.19 -6.24 7.57
CA VAL A 167 -12.34 -5.50 7.02
C VAL A 167 -12.70 -6.09 5.67
N GLU A 168 -13.99 -6.25 5.42
CA GLU A 168 -14.53 -6.58 4.11
C GLU A 168 -15.29 -5.38 3.57
N LEU A 169 -15.00 -5.04 2.31
CA LEU A 169 -15.60 -3.89 1.64
C LEU A 169 -16.14 -4.34 0.29
N VAL A 170 -17.21 -3.68 -0.16
CA VAL A 170 -17.68 -3.78 -1.53
C VAL A 170 -17.58 -2.40 -2.15
N LEU A 171 -16.80 -2.28 -3.23
CA LEU A 171 -16.75 -1.08 -4.04
C LEU A 171 -17.91 -1.11 -5.03
N ASP A 172 -18.75 -0.09 -5.01
CA ASP A 172 -20.01 -0.06 -5.78
C ASP A 172 -20.16 1.27 -6.53
N ASP A 173 -19.11 1.65 -7.24
CA ASP A 173 -19.15 2.75 -8.22
C ASP A 173 -19.26 2.20 -9.66
N GLU A 174 -19.63 3.06 -10.61
CA GLU A 174 -19.86 2.68 -12.01
C GLU A 174 -18.66 1.95 -12.67
N ALA A 175 -17.43 2.19 -12.21
CA ALA A 175 -16.23 1.61 -12.81
C ALA A 175 -15.99 0.14 -12.40
N ILE A 176 -16.58 -0.30 -11.28
CA ILE A 176 -16.28 -1.60 -10.68
C ILE A 176 -17.52 -2.41 -10.25
N ALA A 177 -18.68 -1.78 -10.14
CA ALA A 177 -19.93 -2.41 -9.75
C ALA A 177 -20.21 -3.67 -10.58
N GLY A 178 -20.62 -4.75 -9.90
CA GLY A 178 -20.87 -6.05 -10.52
C GLY A 178 -19.63 -6.82 -10.99
N SER A 179 -18.42 -6.26 -10.89
CA SER A 179 -17.19 -6.98 -11.21
C SER A 179 -16.78 -7.94 -10.07
N PRO A 180 -16.05 -9.04 -10.37
CA PRO A 180 -15.51 -9.93 -9.33
C PRO A 180 -14.50 -9.22 -8.41
N PHE A 181 -13.92 -8.09 -8.85
CA PHE A 181 -12.91 -7.35 -8.09
C PHE A 181 -13.49 -6.26 -7.18
N ALA A 182 -14.82 -6.09 -7.17
CA ALA A 182 -15.55 -5.14 -6.33
C ALA A 182 -15.42 -5.46 -4.84
N LYS A 183 -15.47 -6.76 -4.49
CA LYS A 183 -15.22 -7.21 -3.12
C LYS A 183 -13.73 -7.06 -2.81
N ARG A 184 -13.42 -6.42 -1.68
CA ARG A 184 -12.06 -6.22 -1.18
C ARG A 184 -11.98 -6.80 0.22
N ARG A 185 -10.84 -7.42 0.53
CA ARG A 185 -10.52 -7.86 1.88
C ARG A 185 -9.26 -7.17 2.35
N PHE A 186 -9.35 -6.61 3.55
CA PHE A 186 -8.28 -5.95 4.27
C PHE A 186 -7.85 -6.77 5.47
N TYR A 187 -6.55 -6.83 5.69
CA TYR A 187 -5.94 -7.30 6.92
C TYR A 187 -4.99 -6.24 7.46
N VAL A 188 -5.09 -5.98 8.76
CA VAL A 188 -4.12 -5.21 9.53
C VAL A 188 -3.44 -6.20 10.46
N LEU A 189 -2.14 -6.39 10.27
CA LEU A 189 -1.33 -7.33 11.04
C LEU A 189 -0.36 -6.56 11.92
N HIS A 190 -0.27 -6.95 13.17
CA HIS A 190 0.75 -6.47 14.10
C HIS A 190 1.71 -7.60 14.43
N PRO A 191 2.97 -7.30 14.80
CA PRO A 191 3.83 -8.28 15.44
C PRO A 191 3.12 -8.93 16.64
N SER A 192 3.17 -10.25 16.72
CA SER A 192 2.90 -10.97 17.95
C SER A 192 3.98 -10.55 18.94
N THR A 193 3.57 -9.89 20.03
CA THR A 193 4.49 -9.50 21.11
C THR A 193 5.37 -10.70 21.47
N ARG A 194 6.69 -10.51 21.39
CA ARG A 194 7.65 -11.47 21.96
C ARG A 194 7.57 -11.44 23.48
#